data_AF-A0A8B0SMQ5-F1
#
_entry.id   AF-A0A8B0SMQ5-F1
#
_cell.length_a   1.000
_cell.length_b   1.000
_cell.length_c   1.000
_cell.angle_alpha   90.00
_cell.angle_beta   90.00
_cell.angle_gamma   90.00
#
_symmetry.space_group_name_H-M   'P 1'
#
loop_
_entity.id
_entity.type
_entity.pdbx_description
1 polymer ?
#
loop_
_entity_poly.entity_id
_entity_poly.type
_entity_poly.pdbx_seq_one_letter_code
_entity_poly.pdbx_strand_id
1 'polypeptide(L)'
;MPTFVRTDKCDGCKGGDRTACMYICPHNLMKLDVDGSATGHAMKAYNQEPDQCWECYSCVKICPSNAIEARHYADVVPLGGSVQPLRGQDSIMWSIKFRNGVMKRFKFPIRTTPEGSIDCYGGKPKADLANLGKALLTRDVMGGYRAGNPAELICK
;
A
#
# COMPACT_ATOMS: atom_id res chain seq x y z
N MET A 1 -1.88 -17.52 -9.62
CA MET A 1 -1.03 -16.32 -9.67
C MET A 1 -1.86 -15.17 -9.17
N PRO A 2 -1.43 -14.52 -8.09
CA PRO A 2 -1.87 -13.18 -7.69
C PRO A 2 -0.98 -12.09 -8.30
N THR A 3 -0.13 -11.42 -7.52
CA THR A 3 0.73 -10.35 -8.06
C THR A 3 1.85 -10.88 -8.96
N PHE A 4 2.07 -10.24 -10.10
CA PHE A 4 3.15 -10.54 -11.03
C PHE A 4 3.86 -9.25 -11.48
N VAL A 5 5.08 -9.41 -11.99
CA VAL A 5 5.94 -8.28 -12.36
C VAL A 5 6.15 -8.26 -13.87
N ARG A 6 5.92 -7.09 -14.46
CA ARG A 6 6.19 -6.76 -15.86
C ARG A 6 7.68 -6.56 -16.05
N THR A 7 8.34 -7.54 -16.68
CA THR A 7 9.80 -7.53 -16.89
C THR A 7 10.28 -6.38 -17.77
N ASP A 8 9.41 -5.89 -18.66
CA ASP A 8 9.61 -4.73 -19.52
C ASP A 8 9.62 -3.39 -18.75
N LYS A 9 8.99 -3.34 -17.57
CA LYS A 9 8.90 -2.12 -16.75
C LYS A 9 9.76 -2.16 -15.49
N CYS A 10 9.95 -3.34 -14.91
CA CYS A 10 10.69 -3.49 -13.66
C CYS A 10 12.16 -3.20 -13.91
N ASP A 11 12.75 -2.31 -13.12
CA ASP A 11 14.16 -1.94 -13.20
C ASP A 11 14.99 -2.55 -12.06
N GLY A 12 14.38 -3.39 -11.22
CA GLY A 12 15.00 -3.94 -10.02
C GLY A 12 15.22 -2.91 -8.92
N CYS A 13 14.54 -1.74 -8.97
CA CYS A 13 14.73 -0.63 -8.03
C CYS A 13 16.18 -0.12 -7.96
N LYS A 14 16.92 -0.17 -9.06
CA LYS A 14 18.34 0.26 -9.13
C LYS A 14 18.57 1.70 -8.68
N GLY A 15 17.56 2.57 -8.81
CA GLY A 15 17.66 3.99 -8.44
C GLY A 15 17.29 4.32 -6.99
N GLY A 16 16.98 3.34 -6.15
CA GLY A 16 16.59 3.58 -4.75
C GLY A 16 17.39 2.74 -3.76
N ASP A 17 17.34 3.13 -2.49
CA ASP A 17 18.11 2.48 -1.41
C ASP A 17 17.68 1.04 -1.11
N ARG A 18 16.47 0.66 -1.54
CA ARG A 18 15.87 -0.65 -1.26
C ARG A 18 14.94 -1.09 -2.38
N THR A 19 14.77 -2.39 -2.52
CA THR A 19 13.73 -2.96 -3.39
C THR A 19 12.36 -2.74 -2.76
N ALA A 20 11.60 -1.78 -3.28
CA ALA A 20 10.37 -1.30 -2.66
C ALA A 20 9.31 -2.40 -2.46
N CYS A 21 9.12 -3.26 -3.46
CA CYS A 21 8.13 -4.33 -3.38
C CYS A 21 8.49 -5.42 -2.36
N MET A 22 9.78 -5.77 -2.25
CA MET A 22 10.31 -6.69 -1.23
C MET A 22 10.14 -6.11 0.17
N TYR A 23 10.45 -4.83 0.34
CA TYR A 23 10.32 -4.13 1.62
C TYR A 23 8.88 -4.08 2.14
N ILE A 24 7.90 -3.81 1.27
CA ILE A 24 6.53 -3.51 1.73
C ILE A 24 5.63 -4.75 1.85
N CYS A 25 6.02 -5.89 1.27
CA CYS A 25 5.15 -7.06 1.24
C CYS A 25 4.95 -7.57 2.68
N PRO A 26 3.72 -7.53 3.24
CA PRO A 26 3.50 -7.88 4.64
C PRO A 26 3.73 -9.37 4.93
N HIS A 27 3.74 -10.19 3.88
CA HIS A 27 3.92 -11.63 3.96
C HIS A 27 5.22 -12.10 3.27
N ASN A 28 6.17 -11.18 3.05
CA ASN A 28 7.50 -11.50 2.49
C ASN A 28 7.48 -12.27 1.15
N LEU A 29 6.47 -12.05 0.31
CA LEU A 29 6.28 -12.80 -0.94
C LEU A 29 7.07 -12.22 -2.11
N MET A 30 7.30 -10.90 -2.10
CA MET A 30 8.02 -10.22 -3.17
C MET A 30 9.52 -10.37 -2.97
N LYS A 31 10.24 -10.80 -4.00
CA LYS A 31 11.68 -11.02 -3.96
C LYS A 31 12.35 -10.48 -5.22
N LEU A 32 13.60 -10.04 -5.10
CA LEU A 32 14.43 -9.66 -6.25
C LEU A 32 15.21 -10.88 -6.73
N ASP A 33 15.10 -11.19 -8.02
CA ASP A 33 15.97 -12.15 -8.69
C ASP A 33 17.22 -11.41 -9.17
N VAL A 34 18.33 -11.52 -8.44
CA VAL A 34 19.55 -10.72 -8.69
C VAL A 34 20.27 -11.22 -9.93
N ASP A 35 20.48 -12.53 -10.02
CA ASP A 35 21.25 -13.19 -11.09
C ASP A 35 20.38 -13.81 -12.18
N GLY A 36 19.06 -13.87 -11.99
CA GLY A 36 18.12 -14.48 -12.93
C GLY A 36 17.90 -15.96 -12.70
N SER A 37 18.47 -16.56 -11.64
CA SER A 37 18.38 -18.00 -11.38
C SER A 37 16.98 -18.47 -11.04
N ALA A 38 16.12 -17.61 -10.49
CA ALA A 38 14.77 -17.98 -10.08
C ALA A 38 13.73 -17.83 -11.21
N THR A 39 13.92 -16.86 -12.11
CA THR A 39 12.90 -16.46 -13.10
C THR A 39 13.40 -16.40 -14.54
N GLY A 40 14.72 -16.53 -14.76
CA GLY A 40 15.37 -16.26 -16.04
C GLY A 40 15.54 -14.77 -16.35
N HIS A 41 15.20 -13.88 -15.42
CA HIS A 41 15.23 -12.44 -15.62
C HIS A 41 16.02 -11.74 -14.51
N ALA A 42 17.33 -11.57 -14.74
CA ALA A 42 18.21 -10.89 -13.80
C ALA A 42 17.74 -9.45 -13.50
N MET A 43 17.91 -9.06 -12.24
CA MET A 43 17.48 -7.77 -11.68
C MET A 43 15.99 -7.48 -11.88
N LYS A 44 15.13 -8.50 -11.79
CA LYS A 44 13.66 -8.33 -11.79
C LYS A 44 13.05 -8.91 -10.53
N ALA A 45 12.04 -8.23 -10.01
CA ALA A 45 11.29 -8.73 -8.88
C ALA A 45 10.27 -9.79 -9.32
N TYR A 46 9.87 -10.66 -8.39
CA TYR A 46 8.83 -11.66 -8.59
C TYR A 46 8.11 -11.97 -7.28
N ASN A 47 6.97 -12.65 -7.37
CA ASN A 47 6.28 -13.21 -6.21
C ASN A 47 6.70 -14.69 -6.08
N GLN A 48 7.36 -15.04 -4.97
CA GLN A 48 7.92 -16.38 -4.74
C GLN A 48 6.89 -17.42 -4.28
N GLU A 49 5.76 -16.98 -3.74
CA GLU A 49 4.70 -17.86 -3.22
C GLU A 49 3.32 -17.25 -3.51
N PRO A 50 2.85 -17.36 -4.76
CA PRO A 50 1.66 -16.65 -5.22
C PRO A 50 0.39 -17.07 -4.47
N ASP A 51 0.25 -18.33 -4.10
CA ASP A 51 -0.89 -18.87 -3.34
C ASP A 51 -1.04 -18.27 -1.94
N GLN A 52 0.03 -17.76 -1.33
CA GLN A 52 -0.01 -17.04 -0.05
C GLN A 52 -0.31 -15.54 -0.18
N CYS A 53 -0.59 -15.05 -1.39
CA CYS A 53 -0.83 -13.63 -1.61
C CYS A 53 -2.26 -13.23 -1.25
N TRP A 54 -2.37 -12.17 -0.45
CA TRP A 54 -3.67 -11.63 0.00
C TRP A 54 -4.23 -10.50 -0.90
N GLU A 55 -3.60 -10.24 -2.04
CA GLU A 55 -4.01 -9.16 -2.96
C GLU A 55 -4.23 -7.80 -2.27
N CYS A 56 -3.41 -7.45 -1.28
CA CYS A 56 -3.52 -6.17 -0.55
C CYS A 56 -3.08 -4.93 -1.36
N TYR A 57 -2.48 -5.17 -2.54
CA TYR A 57 -1.90 -4.15 -3.43
C TYR A 57 -0.73 -3.34 -2.86
N SER A 58 -0.17 -3.67 -1.70
CA SER A 58 0.95 -2.88 -1.13
C SER A 58 2.16 -2.83 -2.07
N CYS A 59 2.56 -3.97 -2.63
CA CYS A 59 3.65 -4.03 -3.62
C CYS A 59 3.30 -3.30 -4.92
N VAL A 60 2.04 -3.38 -5.37
CA VAL A 60 1.55 -2.66 -6.56
C VAL A 60 1.61 -1.14 -6.36
N LYS A 61 1.12 -0.65 -5.21
CA LYS A 61 1.05 0.78 -4.88
C LYS A 61 2.42 1.43 -4.70
N ILE A 62 3.40 0.69 -4.15
CA ILE A 62 4.73 1.25 -3.85
C ILE A 62 5.68 1.23 -5.05
N CYS A 63 5.42 0.40 -6.07
CA CYS A 63 6.35 0.20 -7.18
C CYS A 63 6.53 1.50 -7.99
N PRO A 64 7.72 2.13 -7.98
CA PRO A 64 7.93 3.43 -8.62
C PRO A 64 7.71 3.40 -10.13
N SER A 65 8.07 2.29 -10.78
CA SER A 65 7.90 2.07 -12.22
C SER A 65 6.52 1.53 -12.61
N ASN A 66 5.62 1.34 -11.64
CA ASN A 66 4.29 0.72 -11.86
C ASN A 66 4.40 -0.62 -12.63
N ALA A 67 5.41 -1.41 -12.29
CA ALA A 67 5.72 -2.67 -12.96
C ALA A 67 4.95 -3.87 -12.40
N ILE A 68 4.24 -3.71 -11.28
CA ILE A 68 3.55 -4.82 -10.62
C ILE A 68 2.06 -4.69 -10.87
N GLU A 69 1.44 -5.79 -11.29
CA GLU A 69 0.01 -5.92 -11.51
C GLU A 69 -0.49 -7.12 -10.71
N ALA A 70 -1.78 -7.15 -10.39
CA ALA A 70 -2.43 -8.34 -9.83
C ALA A 70 -3.21 -9.03 -10.94
N ARG A 71 -2.91 -10.32 -11.16
CA ARG A 71 -3.81 -11.21 -11.87
C ARG A 71 -4.59 -11.94 -10.79
N HIS A 72 -5.90 -11.86 -10.79
CA HIS A 72 -6.67 -12.35 -9.64
C HIS A 72 -6.61 -13.89 -9.46
N TYR A 73 -6.99 -14.35 -8.27
CA TYR A 73 -7.05 -15.77 -7.89
C TYR A 73 -7.64 -16.67 -8.97
N ALA A 74 -6.86 -17.68 -9.40
CA ALA A 74 -7.11 -18.45 -10.62
C ALA A 74 -8.23 -19.49 -10.49
N ASP A 75 -8.51 -19.89 -9.26
CA ASP A 75 -9.53 -20.84 -8.84
C ASP A 75 -10.95 -20.29 -9.00
N VAL A 76 -11.13 -18.97 -8.84
CA VAL A 76 -12.48 -18.36 -8.85
C VAL A 76 -12.64 -17.16 -9.79
N VAL A 77 -11.56 -16.52 -10.25
CA VAL A 77 -11.64 -15.29 -11.05
C VAL A 77 -11.32 -15.53 -12.53
N PRO A 78 -12.26 -15.27 -13.46
CA PRO A 78 -12.00 -15.34 -14.90
C PRO A 78 -10.94 -14.33 -15.37
N LEU A 79 -10.24 -14.67 -16.45
CA LEU A 79 -9.25 -13.78 -17.05
C LEU A 79 -9.85 -12.46 -17.57
N GLY A 80 -9.00 -11.44 -17.74
CA GLY A 80 -9.31 -10.21 -18.48
C GLY A 80 -9.75 -9.01 -17.63
N GLY A 81 -10.05 -9.21 -16.34
CA GLY A 81 -10.23 -8.11 -15.40
C GLY A 81 -8.88 -7.55 -14.92
N SER A 82 -8.81 -6.24 -14.67
CA SER A 82 -7.68 -5.62 -13.98
C SER A 82 -8.09 -4.44 -13.13
N VAL A 83 -7.36 -4.24 -12.03
CA VAL A 83 -7.53 -3.11 -11.11
C VAL A 83 -6.16 -2.51 -10.88
N GLN A 84 -5.94 -1.28 -11.34
CA GLN A 84 -4.64 -0.60 -11.23
C GLN A 84 -4.76 0.70 -10.40
N PRO A 85 -4.07 0.79 -9.26
CA PRO A 85 -3.97 2.02 -8.48
C PRO A 85 -2.85 2.95 -9.00
N LEU A 86 -3.04 4.24 -8.77
CA LEU A 86 -2.00 5.26 -8.80
C LEU A 86 -2.11 6.08 -7.51
N ARG A 87 -1.21 5.83 -6.55
CA ARG A 87 -1.23 6.47 -5.23
C ARG A 87 -0.36 7.73 -5.26
N GLY A 88 -0.97 8.89 -5.01
CA GLY A 88 -0.28 10.15 -4.70
C GLY A 88 -0.08 10.34 -3.20
N GLN A 89 0.21 11.56 -2.78
CA GLN A 89 0.43 11.91 -1.37
C GLN A 89 -0.89 12.08 -0.59
N ASP A 90 -1.87 12.75 -1.21
CA ASP A 90 -3.15 13.14 -0.60
C ASP A 90 -4.35 12.35 -1.15
N SER A 91 -4.16 11.67 -2.28
CA SER A 91 -5.22 10.97 -3.01
C SER A 91 -4.70 9.71 -3.72
N ILE A 92 -5.62 8.79 -4.03
CA ILE A 92 -5.38 7.58 -4.81
C ILE A 92 -6.38 7.51 -5.96
N MET A 93 -5.88 7.23 -7.17
CA MET A 93 -6.71 6.97 -8.34
C MET A 93 -6.77 5.48 -8.61
N TRP A 94 -7.91 5.00 -9.07
CA TRP A 94 -8.13 3.60 -9.44
C TRP A 94 -8.68 3.53 -10.85
N SER A 95 -8.06 2.69 -11.68
CA SER A 95 -8.60 2.28 -12.98
C SER A 95 -9.01 0.82 -12.91
N ILE A 96 -10.30 0.56 -13.13
CA ILE A 96 -10.89 -0.79 -13.14
C ILE A 96 -11.27 -1.12 -14.57
N LYS A 97 -10.64 -2.13 -15.15
CA LYS A 97 -10.98 -2.68 -16.47
C LYS A 97 -11.71 -4.01 -16.27
N PHE A 98 -12.93 -4.08 -16.78
CA PHE A 98 -13.72 -5.30 -16.80
C PHE A 98 -13.28 -6.20 -17.95
N ARG A 99 -13.59 -7.51 -17.85
CA ARG A 99 -13.32 -8.49 -18.91
C ARG A 99 -13.92 -8.10 -20.27
N ASN A 100 -15.09 -7.44 -20.25
CA ASN A 100 -15.76 -6.96 -21.46
C ASN A 100 -15.17 -5.66 -22.04
N GLY A 101 -14.07 -5.16 -21.48
CA GLY A 101 -13.40 -3.93 -21.92
C GLY A 101 -13.93 -2.64 -21.30
N VAL A 102 -15.04 -2.66 -20.57
CA VAL A 102 -15.55 -1.48 -19.85
C VAL A 102 -14.50 -0.99 -18.86
N MET A 103 -14.29 0.32 -18.82
CA MET A 103 -13.34 0.96 -17.92
C MET A 103 -14.07 1.92 -16.98
N LYS A 104 -13.81 1.81 -15.68
CA LYS A 104 -14.25 2.77 -14.66
C LYS A 104 -13.05 3.39 -13.98
N ARG A 105 -13.11 4.69 -13.71
CA ARG A 105 -12.06 5.44 -13.02
C ARG A 105 -12.61 6.12 -11.79
N PHE A 106 -11.88 6.02 -10.70
CA PHE A 106 -12.23 6.62 -9.42
C PHE A 106 -11.04 7.39 -8.85
N LYS A 107 -11.32 8.41 -8.05
CA LYS A 107 -10.31 9.13 -7.27
C LYS A 107 -10.84 9.29 -5.86
N PHE A 108 -10.02 8.89 -4.88
CA PHE A 108 -10.37 9.01 -3.47
C PHE A 108 -9.27 9.76 -2.72
N PRO A 109 -9.63 10.66 -1.79
CA PRO A 109 -8.68 11.24 -0.84
C PRO A 109 -8.18 10.15 0.13
N ILE A 110 -6.92 10.24 0.54
CA ILE A 110 -6.30 9.29 1.50
C ILE A 110 -5.67 9.97 2.71
N ARG A 111 -5.39 11.27 2.65
CA ARG A 111 -4.74 12.00 3.74
C ARG A 111 -5.09 13.48 3.69
N THR A 112 -5.33 14.09 4.85
CA THR A 112 -5.63 15.53 5.01
C THR A 112 -4.44 16.34 5.54
N THR A 113 -3.36 15.68 5.94
CA THR A 113 -2.13 16.30 6.45
C THR A 113 -0.90 15.78 5.68
N PRO A 114 0.20 16.54 5.58
CA PRO A 114 1.40 16.07 4.88
C PRO A 114 2.00 14.80 5.48
N GLU A 115 2.70 14.02 4.66
CA GLU A 115 3.51 12.90 5.14
C GLU A 115 4.62 13.37 6.08
N GLY A 116 4.90 12.60 7.14
CA GLY A 116 5.88 12.96 8.16
C GLY A 116 5.50 14.08 9.14
N SER A 117 4.36 14.76 8.95
CA SER A 117 3.97 15.93 9.77
C SER A 117 3.32 15.62 11.12
N ILE A 118 3.16 14.35 11.50
CA ILE A 118 2.46 13.97 12.74
C ILE A 118 3.35 14.30 13.95
N ASP A 119 2.91 15.25 14.77
CA ASP A 119 3.47 15.49 16.10
C ASP A 119 2.70 14.69 17.16
N CYS A 120 3.25 13.55 17.56
CA CYS A 120 2.64 12.65 18.53
C CYS A 120 2.42 13.33 19.89
N TYR A 121 3.31 14.24 20.31
CA TYR A 121 3.30 14.85 21.65
C TYR A 121 2.90 16.33 21.67
N GLY A 122 2.75 16.95 20.51
CA GLY A 122 2.34 18.34 20.36
C GLY A 122 1.10 18.67 21.17
N GLY A 123 1.22 19.69 22.02
CA GLY A 123 0.16 20.17 22.91
C GLY A 123 -0.30 19.20 24.00
N LYS A 124 0.39 18.07 24.21
CA LYS A 124 0.01 17.04 25.21
C LYS A 124 0.87 17.17 26.47
N PRO A 125 0.30 16.91 27.67
CA PRO A 125 1.04 16.95 28.92
C PRO A 125 2.09 15.84 28.96
N LYS A 126 3.16 16.07 29.71
CA LYS A 126 4.13 15.00 30.03
C LYS A 126 3.45 13.94 30.89
N ALA A 127 3.92 12.70 30.76
CA ALA A 127 3.49 11.62 31.64
C ALA A 127 3.84 11.95 33.10
N ASP A 128 2.86 11.78 33.99
CA ASP A 128 3.06 11.89 35.43
C ASP A 128 3.31 10.50 36.00
N LEU A 129 4.50 10.31 36.60
CA LEU A 129 4.94 9.04 37.18
C LEU A 129 4.02 8.57 38.31
N ALA A 130 3.35 9.49 39.03
CA ALA A 130 2.39 9.15 40.08
C ALA A 130 1.13 8.45 39.55
N ASN A 131 0.92 8.45 38.22
CA ASN A 131 -0.22 7.81 37.55
C ASN A 131 0.14 6.50 36.84
N LEU A 132 1.39 6.04 36.93
CA LEU A 132 1.77 4.70 36.48
C LEU A 132 0.94 3.65 37.24
N GLY A 133 0.35 2.71 36.50
CA GLY A 133 -0.54 1.67 37.04
C GLY A 133 -2.03 2.02 37.08
N LYS A 134 -2.41 3.29 36.86
CA LYS A 134 -3.83 3.73 36.90
C LYS A 134 -4.60 3.58 35.57
N ALA A 135 -4.06 2.85 34.59
CA ALA A 135 -4.63 2.67 33.24
C ALA A 135 -5.08 3.98 32.56
N LEU A 136 -4.40 5.09 32.84
CA LEU A 136 -4.71 6.42 32.32
C LEU A 136 -4.02 6.65 30.96
N LEU A 137 -4.78 7.04 29.94
CA LEU A 137 -4.23 7.40 28.63
C LEU A 137 -4.24 8.92 28.42
N THR A 138 -3.37 9.43 27.53
CA THR A 138 -3.30 10.87 27.22
C THR A 138 -4.64 11.44 26.77
N ARG A 139 -5.48 10.63 26.10
CA ARG A 139 -6.85 11.00 25.71
C ARG A 139 -7.71 11.35 26.92
N ASP A 140 -7.59 10.60 28.01
CA ASP A 140 -8.43 10.75 29.19
C ASP A 140 -8.08 12.04 29.96
N VAL A 141 -6.82 12.49 29.85
CA VAL A 141 -6.35 13.78 30.41
C VAL A 141 -6.73 14.96 29.51
N MET A 142 -6.73 14.76 28.19
CA MET A 142 -6.98 15.82 27.20
C MET A 142 -8.46 16.05 26.88
N GLY A 143 -9.38 15.37 27.57
CA GLY A 143 -10.82 15.52 27.33
C GLY A 143 -11.32 14.84 26.07
N GLY A 144 -10.61 13.82 25.57
CA GLY A 144 -11.05 13.02 24.42
C GLY A 144 -10.47 13.45 23.07
N TYR A 145 -11.01 12.86 22.00
CA TYR A 145 -10.80 13.31 20.64
C TYR A 145 -11.85 14.35 20.28
N ARG A 146 -11.55 15.28 19.36
CA ARG A 146 -12.62 16.07 18.74
C ARG A 146 -13.60 15.12 18.07
N ALA A 147 -14.90 15.41 18.15
CA ALA A 147 -15.89 14.72 17.34
C ALA A 147 -15.50 14.85 15.86
N GLY A 148 -15.62 13.75 15.10
CA GLY A 148 -15.41 13.80 13.65
C GLY A 148 -16.35 14.83 13.04
N ASN A 149 -15.83 15.71 12.18
CA ASN A 149 -16.63 16.75 11.53
C ASN A 149 -17.15 16.22 10.19
N PRO A 150 -18.47 15.99 10.02
CA PRO A 150 -19.01 15.48 8.76
C PRO A 150 -18.75 16.42 7.58
N ALA A 151 -18.52 17.72 7.82
CA ALA A 151 -18.17 18.68 6.75
C ALA A 151 -16.76 18.46 6.18
N GLU A 152 -15.92 17.68 6.85
CA GLU A 152 -14.61 17.25 6.34
C GLU A 152 -14.68 15.95 5.53
N LEU A 153 -15.86 15.31 5.48
CA LEU A 153 -16.09 14.18 4.59
C LEU A 153 -16.25 14.70 3.16
N ILE A 154 -15.51 14.07 2.25
CA ILE A 154 -15.37 14.54 0.87
C ILE A 154 -16.58 14.15 -0.01
N CYS A 155 -17.52 13.37 0.53
CA CYS A 155 -18.83 13.10 -0.08
C CYS A 155 -19.94 13.46 0.94
N LYS A 156 -20.90 14.29 0.52
CA LYS A 156 -22.20 14.44 1.18
C LYS A 156 -23.20 13.49 0.52
#